data_AF-A0A015NGA6-F1
#
_entry.id   AF-A0A015NGA6-F1
#
_cell.length_a   1.000
_cell.length_b   1.000
_cell.length_c   1.000
_cell.angle_alpha   90.00
_cell.angle_beta   90.00
_cell.angle_gamma   90.00
#
_symmetry.space_group_name_H-M   'P 1'
#
loop_
_entity.id
_entity.type
_entity.pdbx_description
1 polymer ?
#
loop_
_entity_poly.entity_id
_entity_poly.type
_entity_poly.pdbx_seq_one_letter_code
_entity_poly.pdbx_strand_id
1 'polypeptide(L)'
;MTETQIEVVTNKQHEVFNLLELPDPKSQLIRKECLNIKRDASFENLTSDFAKLTDLIRLAENGAYDHCEIQIQIRDIGRIITQLAGDTSVAILAFEKTSEEMAETWKIIYEYLLSSFEDEALIMLGSVKELNENMLNISVKLKGETKLAAEKVKNISNAANKHKQEDINNCKTKEALLSEKVAAEKRLGNLETEIEVITKNVEKAEKSAYRWGIVNMFVPFPIKKYQNAQELADSERKG
;
A
#
# COMPACT_ATOMS: atom_id res chain seq x y z
N MET A 1 16.50 4.72 60.14
CA MET A 1 16.69 4.49 58.70
C MET A 1 18.07 3.90 58.53
N THR A 2 18.17 2.72 57.95
CA THR A 2 19.45 2.21 57.43
C THR A 2 19.93 3.18 56.34
N GLU A 3 21.23 3.43 56.25
CA GLU A 3 21.84 4.46 55.37
C GLU A 3 21.50 4.31 53.88
N THR A 4 20.92 3.17 53.48
CA THR A 4 20.58 2.81 52.10
C THR A 4 19.09 2.90 51.76
N GLN A 5 18.22 3.24 52.71
CA GLN A 5 16.77 3.34 52.47
C GLN A 5 16.31 4.78 52.24
N ILE A 6 15.63 5.01 51.12
CA ILE A 6 15.00 6.29 50.78
C ILE A 6 13.49 6.13 50.79
N GLU A 7 12.80 7.01 51.50
CA GLU A 7 11.35 7.13 51.43
C GLU A 7 10.96 8.16 50.37
N VAL A 8 10.17 7.75 49.39
CA VAL A 8 9.68 8.61 48.32
C VAL A 8 8.16 8.68 48.39
N VAL A 9 7.63 9.90 48.41
CA VAL A 9 6.18 10.14 48.44
C VAL A 9 5.69 10.44 47.03
N THR A 10 4.95 9.50 46.46
CA THR A 10 4.34 9.64 45.13
C THR A 10 2.82 9.56 45.28
N ASN A 11 2.07 10.56 44.77
CA ASN A 11 0.60 10.60 44.86
C ASN A 11 0.02 10.39 46.28
N LYS A 12 0.67 10.96 47.31
CA LYS A 12 0.30 10.80 48.73
C LYS A 12 0.43 9.37 49.27
N GLN A 13 1.09 8.48 48.54
CA GLN A 13 1.51 7.17 49.03
C GLN A 13 3.01 7.17 49.29
N HIS A 14 3.39 6.55 50.40
CA HIS A 14 4.76 6.43 50.85
C HIS A 14 5.33 5.11 50.35
N GLU A 15 6.34 5.16 49.50
CA GLU A 15 7.09 4.00 49.03
C GLU A 15 8.52 4.08 49.59
N VAL A 16 9.01 2.98 50.17
CA VAL A 16 10.38 2.88 50.66
C VAL A 16 11.19 2.09 49.65
N PHE A 17 12.31 2.66 49.22
CA PHE A 17 13.22 2.08 48.25
C PHE A 17 14.58 1.80 48.89
N ASN A 18 15.19 0.68 48.51
CA ASN A 18 16.58 0.40 48.81
C ASN A 18 17.45 0.88 47.64
N LEU A 19 18.43 1.74 47.92
CA LEU A 19 19.38 2.26 46.93
C LEU A 19 20.21 1.15 46.23
N LEU A 20 20.35 0.00 46.88
CA LEU A 20 21.12 -1.14 46.36
C LEU A 20 20.27 -2.13 45.56
N GLU A 21 18.98 -1.86 45.38
CA GLU A 21 18.06 -2.71 44.63
C GLU A 21 17.42 -1.91 43.51
N LEU A 22 17.21 -2.57 42.37
CA LEU A 22 16.40 -1.97 41.32
C LEU A 22 14.96 -1.82 41.81
N PRO A 23 14.37 -0.63 41.71
CA PRO A 23 12.98 -0.42 42.12
C PRO A 23 12.04 -1.30 41.31
N ASP A 24 11.00 -1.85 41.94
CA ASP A 24 9.99 -2.65 41.25
C ASP A 24 9.42 -1.85 40.07
N PRO A 25 9.46 -2.39 38.83
CA PRO A 25 8.84 -1.76 37.67
C PRO A 25 7.35 -1.42 37.86
N LYS A 26 6.67 -2.06 38.80
CA LYS A 26 5.27 -1.79 39.16
C LYS A 26 5.09 -0.70 40.21
N SER A 27 6.16 -0.17 40.80
CA SER A 27 6.12 0.92 41.79
C SER A 27 5.47 2.18 41.22
N GLN A 28 4.87 2.99 42.08
CA GLN A 28 4.21 4.22 41.63
C GLN A 28 5.19 5.26 41.13
N LEU A 29 6.39 5.34 41.72
CA LEU A 29 7.45 6.21 41.23
C LEU A 29 7.80 5.88 39.78
N ILE A 30 8.12 4.61 39.49
CA ILE A 30 8.47 4.17 38.14
C ILE A 30 7.29 4.37 37.19
N ARG A 31 6.06 4.01 37.60
CA ARG A 31 4.88 4.26 36.78
C ARG A 31 4.66 5.73 36.46
N LYS A 32 4.86 6.63 37.42
CA LYS A 32 4.70 8.08 37.22
C LYS A 32 5.75 8.62 36.26
N GLU A 33 7.01 8.27 36.44
CA GLU A 33 8.08 8.68 35.53
C GLU A 33 7.88 8.09 34.13
N CYS A 34 7.51 6.81 34.05
CA CYS A 34 7.12 6.18 32.80
C CYS A 34 5.90 6.88 32.17
N LEU A 35 4.88 7.31 32.92
CA LEU A 35 3.71 8.03 32.40
C LEU A 35 4.08 9.40 31.82
N ASN A 36 5.07 10.09 32.40
CA ASN A 36 5.61 11.33 31.84
C ASN A 36 6.29 11.08 30.48
N ILE A 37 6.87 9.90 30.28
CA ILE A 37 7.53 9.48 29.03
C ILE A 37 6.51 8.85 28.04
N LYS A 38 5.48 8.15 28.53
CA LYS A 38 4.59 7.24 27.80
C LYS A 38 3.49 7.88 26.96
N ARG A 39 3.52 9.18 26.65
CA ARG A 39 2.45 9.72 25.79
C ARG A 39 2.44 9.12 24.37
N ASP A 40 3.57 8.61 23.85
CA ASP A 40 3.65 8.24 22.43
C ASP A 40 4.37 6.91 22.07
N ALA A 41 4.84 6.09 23.02
CA ALA A 41 5.62 4.88 22.68
C ALA A 41 5.22 3.63 23.49
N SER A 42 4.41 2.77 22.87
CA SER A 42 4.15 1.39 23.36
C SER A 42 4.70 0.39 22.35
N PHE A 43 5.81 -0.28 22.71
CA PHE A 43 6.43 -1.30 21.86
C PHE A 43 5.51 -2.51 21.63
N GLU A 44 4.70 -2.88 22.63
CA GLU A 44 3.73 -3.97 22.51
C GLU A 44 2.65 -3.65 21.46
N ASN A 45 2.16 -2.40 21.46
CA ASN A 45 1.21 -1.95 20.43
C ASN A 45 1.86 -1.93 19.05
N LEU A 46 3.12 -1.51 18.96
CA LEU A 46 3.87 -1.49 17.71
C LEU A 46 3.99 -2.90 17.09
N THR A 47 4.32 -3.91 17.89
CA THR A 47 4.38 -5.31 17.41
C THR A 47 3.00 -5.81 16.96
N SER A 48 1.93 -5.47 17.70
CA SER A 48 0.56 -5.80 17.30
C SER A 48 0.15 -5.14 15.98
N ASP A 49 0.54 -3.88 15.78
CA ASP A 49 0.21 -3.13 14.57
C ASP A 49 0.98 -3.66 13.34
N PHE A 50 2.23 -4.09 13.50
CA PHE A 50 2.95 -4.80 12.44
C PHE A 50 2.28 -6.13 12.07
N ALA A 51 1.78 -6.89 13.05
CA ALA A 51 1.06 -8.14 12.76
C ALA A 51 -0.21 -7.89 11.93
N LYS A 52 -1.03 -6.91 12.34
CA LYS A 52 -2.23 -6.50 11.58
C LYS A 52 -1.88 -6.02 10.18
N LEU A 53 -0.80 -5.25 10.02
CA LEU A 53 -0.35 -4.76 8.73
C LEU A 53 0.06 -5.92 7.79
N THR A 54 0.77 -6.92 8.32
CA THR A 54 1.12 -8.12 7.56
C THR A 54 -0.12 -8.89 7.10
N ASP A 55 -1.14 -9.03 7.94
CA ASP A 55 -2.40 -9.68 7.56
C ASP A 55 -3.12 -8.92 6.44
N LEU A 56 -3.16 -7.59 6.51
CA LEU A 56 -3.72 -6.75 5.45
C LEU A 56 -2.96 -6.91 4.14
N ILE A 57 -1.63 -7.03 4.17
CA ILE A 57 -0.83 -7.22 2.97
C ILE A 57 -1.09 -8.61 2.36
N ARG A 58 -1.20 -9.66 3.16
CA ARG A 58 -1.55 -11.01 2.68
C ARG A 58 -2.94 -11.04 2.06
N LEU A 59 -3.90 -10.34 2.67
CA LEU A 59 -5.25 -10.21 2.12
C LEU A 59 -5.23 -9.45 0.78
N ALA A 60 -4.46 -8.37 0.67
CA ALA A 60 -4.31 -7.63 -0.57
C ALA A 60 -3.61 -8.46 -1.67
N GLU A 61 -2.60 -9.26 -1.32
CA GLU A 61 -1.91 -10.15 -2.25
C GLU A 61 -2.87 -11.21 -2.83
N ASN A 62 -3.69 -11.81 -1.97
CA ASN A 62 -4.70 -12.79 -2.39
C ASN A 62 -5.82 -12.15 -3.21
N GLY A 63 -6.23 -10.93 -2.86
CA GLY A 63 -7.25 -10.17 -3.60
C GLY A 63 -6.81 -9.74 -5.01
N ALA A 64 -5.50 -9.66 -5.26
CA ALA A 64 -4.92 -9.32 -6.56
C ALA A 64 -4.59 -10.56 -7.42
N TYR A 65 -5.14 -11.74 -7.12
CA TYR A 65 -4.79 -13.00 -7.78
C TYR A 65 -4.87 -12.96 -9.32
N ASP A 66 -5.88 -12.28 -9.88
CA ASP A 66 -6.06 -12.16 -11.33
C ASP A 66 -5.14 -11.11 -11.99
N HIS A 67 -4.39 -10.34 -11.19
CA HIS A 67 -3.49 -9.27 -11.63
C HIS A 67 -2.06 -9.55 -11.15
N CYS A 68 -1.39 -10.51 -11.79
CA CYS A 68 -0.05 -11.01 -11.40
C CYS A 68 0.97 -9.91 -11.11
N GLU A 69 1.03 -8.84 -11.91
CA GLU A 69 2.00 -7.76 -11.72
C GLU A 69 1.73 -6.96 -10.44
N ILE A 70 0.46 -6.62 -10.18
CA ILE A 70 0.04 -5.93 -8.96
C ILE A 70 0.24 -6.84 -7.75
N GLN A 71 -0.04 -8.13 -7.88
CA GLN A 71 0.20 -9.12 -6.84
C GLN A 71 1.68 -9.20 -6.45
N ILE A 72 2.59 -9.22 -7.43
CA ILE A 72 4.04 -9.21 -7.19
C ILE A 72 4.46 -7.93 -6.44
N GLN A 73 3.93 -6.77 -6.84
CA GLN A 73 4.22 -5.50 -6.18
C GLN A 73 3.72 -5.47 -4.72
N ILE A 74 2.52 -6.00 -4.46
CA ILE A 74 2.00 -6.12 -3.09
C ILE A 74 2.87 -7.06 -2.25
N ARG A 75 3.28 -8.20 -2.81
CA ARG A 75 4.19 -9.14 -2.16
C ARG A 75 5.52 -8.50 -1.79
N ASP A 76 6.08 -7.68 -2.67
CA ASP A 76 7.35 -6.99 -2.42
C ASP A 76 7.21 -5.93 -1.31
N ILE A 77 6.09 -5.22 -1.25
CA ILE A 77 5.75 -4.36 -0.09
C ILE A 77 5.69 -5.20 1.19
N GLY A 78 5.03 -6.37 1.14
CA GLY A 78 4.95 -7.30 2.28
C GLY A 78 6.31 -7.74 2.81
N ARG A 79 7.24 -8.09 1.91
CA ARG A 79 8.61 -8.45 2.27
C ARG A 79 9.35 -7.30 2.95
N ILE A 80 9.23 -6.09 2.43
CA ILE A 80 9.88 -4.89 3.00
C ILE A 80 9.36 -4.62 4.41
N ILE A 81 8.03 -4.65 4.60
CA ILE A 81 7.41 -4.41 5.91
C ILE A 81 7.77 -5.52 6.91
N THR A 82 7.79 -6.78 6.48
CA THR A 82 8.16 -7.91 7.34
C THR A 82 9.62 -7.78 7.81
N GLN A 83 10.53 -7.41 6.92
CA GLN A 83 11.93 -7.16 7.27
C GLN A 83 12.03 -6.01 8.29
N LEU A 84 11.34 -4.90 8.05
CA LEU A 84 11.35 -3.75 8.95
C LEU A 84 10.81 -4.10 10.36
N ALA A 85 9.75 -4.92 10.42
CA ALA A 85 9.20 -5.39 11.69
C ALA A 85 10.20 -6.29 12.46
N GLY A 86 10.93 -7.14 11.72
CA GLY A 86 12.01 -7.96 12.26
C GLY A 86 13.15 -7.12 12.82
N ASP A 87 13.66 -6.17 12.03
CA ASP A 87 14.76 -5.27 12.43
C ASP A 87 14.36 -4.41 13.64
N THR A 88 13.11 -3.93 13.67
CA THR A 88 12.53 -3.19 14.80
C THR A 88 12.46 -4.05 16.06
N SER A 89 12.05 -5.32 15.93
CA SER A 89 11.97 -6.25 17.06
C SER A 89 13.36 -6.53 17.65
N VAL A 90 14.37 -6.73 16.80
CA VAL A 90 15.77 -6.90 17.23
C VAL A 90 16.27 -5.65 17.92
N ALA A 91 15.95 -4.46 17.40
CA ALA A 91 16.30 -3.20 18.06
C ALA A 91 15.66 -3.11 19.45
N ILE A 92 14.35 -3.39 19.60
CA ILE A 92 13.66 -3.38 20.89
C ILE A 92 14.35 -4.31 21.89
N LEU A 93 14.66 -5.55 21.50
CA LEU A 93 15.39 -6.49 22.36
C LEU A 93 16.77 -5.97 22.78
N ALA A 94 17.47 -5.30 21.87
CA ALA A 94 18.76 -4.66 22.20
C ALA A 94 18.57 -3.49 23.18
N PHE A 95 17.54 -2.67 23.01
CA PHE A 95 17.21 -1.60 23.96
C PHE A 95 16.86 -2.15 25.35
N GLU A 96 16.05 -3.20 25.42
CA GLU A 96 15.68 -3.86 26.68
C GLU A 96 16.94 -4.38 27.40
N LYS A 97 17.78 -5.14 26.69
CA LYS A 97 19.03 -5.67 27.24
C LYS A 97 19.98 -4.57 27.70
N THR A 98 20.23 -3.55 26.87
CA THR A 98 21.13 -2.45 27.24
C THR A 98 20.55 -1.61 28.38
N SER A 99 19.23 -1.52 28.52
CA SER A 99 18.60 -0.81 29.65
C SER A 99 18.79 -1.56 30.96
N GLU A 100 18.72 -2.89 30.94
CA GLU A 100 19.01 -3.74 32.09
C GLU A 100 20.49 -3.64 32.49
N GLU A 101 21.40 -3.74 31.52
CA GLU A 101 22.85 -3.55 31.75
C GLU A 101 23.16 -2.16 32.33
N MET A 102 22.50 -1.12 31.82
CA MET A 102 22.68 0.25 32.33
C MET A 102 22.15 0.40 33.76
N ALA A 103 21.02 -0.23 34.09
CA ALA A 103 20.46 -0.20 35.44
C ALA A 103 21.38 -0.89 36.46
N GLU A 104 21.93 -2.06 36.13
CA GLU A 104 22.92 -2.75 36.96
C GLU A 104 24.23 -1.96 37.08
N THR A 105 24.68 -1.33 35.99
CA THR A 105 25.87 -0.46 36.01
C THR A 105 25.68 0.73 36.95
N TRP A 106 24.49 1.36 36.94
CA TRP A 106 24.15 2.43 37.87
C TRP A 106 24.16 1.98 39.32
N LYS A 107 23.64 0.79 39.61
CA LYS A 107 23.69 0.20 40.95
C LYS A 107 25.14 0.04 41.43
N ILE A 108 26.02 -0.51 40.59
CA ILE A 108 27.45 -0.69 40.93
C ILE A 108 28.13 0.66 41.17
N ILE A 109 27.82 1.68 40.36
CA ILE A 109 28.33 3.05 40.58
C ILE A 109 27.90 3.55 41.96
N TYR A 110 26.64 3.37 42.35
CA TYR A 110 26.17 3.76 43.68
C TYR A 110 26.89 3.00 44.80
N GLU A 111 27.14 1.70 44.64
CA GLU A 111 27.90 0.89 45.61
C GLU A 111 29.35 1.40 45.77
N TYR A 112 30.02 1.74 44.68
CA TYR A 112 31.35 2.32 44.71
C TYR A 112 31.36 3.69 45.41
N LEU A 113 30.41 4.57 45.09
CA LEU A 113 30.29 5.88 45.72
C LEU A 113 30.00 5.77 47.23
N LEU A 114 29.11 4.86 47.64
CA LEU A 114 28.84 4.59 49.06
C LEU A 114 30.09 4.06 49.80
N SER A 115 30.94 3.32 49.10
CA SER A 115 32.19 2.76 49.63
C SER A 115 33.38 3.72 49.52
N SER A 116 33.17 4.97 49.09
CA SER A 116 34.22 5.99 48.85
C SER A 116 35.26 5.59 47.79
N PHE A 117 34.87 4.79 46.80
CA PHE A 117 35.66 4.38 45.64
C PHE A 117 35.32 5.23 44.41
N GLU A 118 35.73 6.50 44.43
CA GLU A 118 35.36 7.50 43.41
C GLU A 118 35.96 7.20 42.03
N ASP A 119 37.19 6.67 41.97
CA ASP A 119 37.87 6.36 40.70
C ASP A 119 37.18 5.21 39.96
N GLU A 120 36.82 4.14 40.68
CA GLU A 120 36.04 3.03 40.13
C GLU A 120 34.65 3.46 39.66
N ALA A 121 33.99 4.34 40.43
CA ALA A 121 32.72 4.93 40.02
C ALA A 121 32.84 5.75 38.73
N LEU A 122 33.92 6.54 38.58
CA LEU A 122 34.21 7.30 37.36
C LEU A 122 34.48 6.40 36.16
N ILE A 123 35.21 5.30 36.33
CA ILE A 123 35.44 4.31 35.26
C ILE A 123 34.10 3.72 34.79
N MET A 124 33.24 3.32 35.72
CA MET A 124 31.93 2.72 35.40
C MET A 124 30.96 3.72 34.74
N LEU A 125 31.01 5.01 35.12
CA LEU A 125 30.30 6.07 34.41
C LEU A 125 30.73 6.17 32.93
N GLY A 126 31.98 5.88 32.63
CA GLY A 126 32.48 5.74 31.26
C GLY A 126 31.77 4.62 30.49
N SER A 127 31.53 3.47 31.13
CA SER A 127 30.76 2.36 30.53
C SER A 127 29.30 2.73 30.28
N VAL A 128 28.65 3.48 31.19
CA VAL A 128 27.28 3.99 30.96
C VAL A 128 27.21 4.86 29.70
N LYS A 129 28.22 5.70 29.48
CA LYS A 129 28.31 6.52 28.26
C LYS A 129 28.38 5.65 27.00
N GLU A 130 29.20 4.60 27.01
CA GLU A 130 29.32 3.66 25.88
C GLU A 130 27.99 2.93 25.59
N LEU A 131 27.30 2.45 26.63
CA LEU A 131 25.98 1.82 26.48
C LEU A 131 24.96 2.77 25.85
N ASN A 132 24.97 4.05 26.26
CA ASN A 132 24.08 5.07 25.71
C ASN A 132 24.43 5.41 24.24
N GLU A 133 25.71 5.47 23.88
CA GLU A 133 26.15 5.65 22.49
C GLU A 133 25.72 4.47 21.60
N ASN A 134 25.79 3.23 22.12
CA ASN A 134 25.31 2.05 21.42
C ASN A 134 23.79 2.10 21.17
N MET A 135 23.00 2.46 22.18
CA MET A 135 21.55 2.69 22.03
C MET A 135 21.25 3.76 20.97
N LEU A 136 21.97 4.89 21.01
CA LEU A 136 21.80 5.96 20.03
C LEU A 136 22.09 5.48 18.61
N ASN A 137 23.17 4.72 18.41
CA ASN A 137 23.55 4.18 17.11
C ASN A 137 22.49 3.23 16.55
N ILE A 138 21.92 2.36 17.37
CA ILE A 138 20.82 1.47 16.98
C ILE A 138 19.60 2.29 16.56
N SER A 139 19.22 3.33 17.32
CA SER A 139 18.10 4.22 16.98
C SER A 139 18.30 4.92 15.63
N VAL A 140 19.50 5.49 15.42
CA VAL A 140 19.85 6.19 14.17
C VAL A 140 19.81 5.23 12.98
N LYS A 141 20.35 4.02 13.14
CA LYS A 141 20.34 2.99 12.11
C LYS A 141 18.91 2.59 11.76
N LEU A 142 18.09 2.27 12.76
CA LEU A 142 16.69 1.89 12.57
C LEU A 142 15.89 2.99 11.87
N LYS A 143 16.12 4.27 12.24
CA LYS A 143 15.51 5.42 11.57
C LYS A 143 15.92 5.52 10.10
N GLY A 144 17.19 5.25 9.79
CA GLY A 144 17.69 5.21 8.41
C GLY A 144 17.03 4.10 7.59
N GLU A 145 16.98 2.88 8.12
CA GLU A 145 16.35 1.72 7.48
C GLU A 145 14.85 1.93 7.27
N THR A 146 14.16 2.53 8.24
CA THR A 146 12.74 2.90 8.13
C THR A 146 12.49 3.88 6.99
N LYS A 147 13.32 4.92 6.83
CA LYS A 147 13.20 5.88 5.73
C LYS A 147 13.40 5.20 4.37
N LEU A 148 14.42 4.35 4.27
CA LEU A 148 14.73 3.63 3.04
C LEU A 148 13.60 2.64 2.67
N ALA A 149 13.03 1.96 3.66
CA ALA A 149 11.85 1.11 3.48
C ALA A 149 10.65 1.93 2.98
N ALA A 150 10.37 3.09 3.59
CA ALA A 150 9.28 3.98 3.19
C ALA A 150 9.43 4.47 1.73
N GLU A 151 10.64 4.82 1.31
CA GLU A 151 10.91 5.21 -0.08
C GLU A 151 10.68 4.05 -1.06
N LYS A 152 11.15 2.84 -0.74
CA LYS A 152 10.91 1.65 -1.57
C LYS A 152 9.43 1.34 -1.69
N VAL A 153 8.69 1.33 -0.57
CA VAL A 153 7.23 1.11 -0.57
C VAL A 153 6.52 2.17 -1.40
N LYS A 154 6.90 3.45 -1.27
CA LYS A 154 6.33 4.54 -2.08
C LYS A 154 6.56 4.31 -3.57
N ASN A 155 7.77 3.91 -3.97
CA ASN A 155 8.09 3.65 -5.38
C ASN A 155 7.28 2.48 -5.95
N ILE A 156 7.18 1.38 -5.21
CA ILE A 156 6.39 0.21 -5.61
C ILE A 156 4.89 0.57 -5.67
N SER A 157 4.38 1.32 -4.69
CA SER A 157 2.99 1.78 -4.67
C SER A 157 2.67 2.69 -5.85
N ASN A 158 3.58 3.58 -6.23
CA ASN A 158 3.40 4.44 -7.40
C ASN A 158 3.39 3.63 -8.71
N ALA A 159 4.24 2.60 -8.82
CA ALA A 159 4.24 1.69 -9.96
C ALA A 159 2.91 0.91 -10.04
N ALA A 160 2.42 0.38 -8.92
CA ALA A 160 1.13 -0.32 -8.86
C ALA A 160 -0.05 0.56 -9.28
N ASN A 161 -0.04 1.83 -8.87
CA ASN A 161 -1.11 2.76 -9.24
C ASN A 161 -1.10 3.09 -10.73
N LYS A 162 0.09 3.15 -11.37
CA LYS A 162 0.20 3.31 -12.83
C LYS A 162 -0.36 2.10 -13.57
N HIS A 163 0.03 0.89 -13.17
CA HIS A 163 -0.46 -0.35 -13.79
C HIS A 163 -1.99 -0.45 -13.67
N LYS A 164 -2.54 -0.13 -12.49
CA LYS A 164 -4.00 -0.06 -12.29
C LYS A 164 -4.67 0.93 -13.26
N GLN A 165 -4.08 2.10 -13.47
CA GLN A 165 -4.64 3.11 -14.37
C GLN A 165 -4.59 2.67 -15.83
N GLU A 166 -3.50 2.00 -16.24
CA GLU A 166 -3.36 1.41 -17.57
C GLU A 166 -4.39 0.31 -17.80
N ASP A 167 -4.61 -0.58 -16.84
CA ASP A 167 -5.65 -1.62 -16.89
C ASP A 167 -7.06 -1.03 -17.04
N ILE A 168 -7.38 0.02 -16.28
CA ILE A 168 -8.67 0.73 -16.39
C ILE A 168 -8.86 1.32 -17.80
N ASN A 169 -7.82 1.95 -18.35
CA ASN A 169 -7.89 2.56 -19.67
C ASN A 169 -8.04 1.50 -20.77
N ASN A 170 -7.31 0.39 -20.67
CA ASN A 170 -7.41 -0.73 -21.60
C ASN A 170 -8.80 -1.38 -21.56
N CYS A 171 -9.39 -1.54 -20.37
CA CYS A 171 -10.73 -2.11 -20.22
C CYS A 171 -11.80 -1.22 -20.86
N LYS A 172 -11.77 0.10 -20.60
CA LYS A 172 -12.68 1.07 -21.24
C LYS A 172 -12.56 1.06 -22.77
N THR A 173 -11.34 0.93 -23.28
CA THR A 173 -11.08 0.88 -24.72
C THR A 173 -11.66 -0.40 -25.33
N LYS A 174 -11.50 -1.56 -24.66
CA LYS A 174 -12.11 -2.83 -25.10
C LYS A 174 -13.63 -2.78 -25.06
N GLU A 175 -14.23 -2.23 -24.02
CA GLU A 175 -15.70 -2.08 -23.92
C GLU A 175 -16.25 -1.17 -25.03
N ALA A 176 -15.57 -0.05 -25.32
CA ALA A 176 -15.93 0.83 -26.41
C ALA A 176 -15.88 0.09 -27.76
N LEU A 177 -14.80 -0.64 -28.05
CA LEU A 177 -14.65 -1.44 -29.27
C LEU A 177 -15.72 -2.54 -29.38
N LEU A 178 -16.07 -3.20 -28.28
CA LEU A 178 -17.14 -4.20 -28.25
C LEU A 178 -18.50 -3.57 -28.54
N SER A 179 -18.80 -2.42 -27.95
CA SER A 179 -20.05 -1.70 -28.20
C SER A 179 -20.18 -1.23 -29.64
N GLU A 180 -19.08 -0.77 -30.24
CA GLU A 180 -19.02 -0.35 -31.64
C GLU A 180 -19.19 -1.53 -32.60
N LYS A 181 -18.56 -2.68 -32.29
CA LYS A 181 -18.73 -3.91 -33.06
C LYS A 181 -20.18 -4.39 -33.05
N VAL A 182 -20.84 -4.41 -31.88
CA VAL A 182 -22.25 -4.77 -31.77
C VAL A 182 -23.15 -3.80 -32.54
N ALA A 183 -22.85 -2.50 -32.50
CA ALA A 183 -23.58 -1.50 -33.27
C ALA A 183 -23.39 -1.68 -34.80
N ALA A 184 -22.18 -2.03 -35.24
CA ALA A 184 -21.88 -2.32 -36.64
C ALA A 184 -22.57 -3.60 -37.14
N GLU A 185 -22.57 -4.67 -36.34
CA GLU A 185 -23.29 -5.91 -36.64
C GLU A 185 -24.80 -5.68 -36.77
N LYS A 186 -25.38 -4.85 -35.89
CA LYS A 186 -26.80 -4.49 -35.99
C LYS A 186 -27.11 -3.66 -37.24
N ARG A 187 -26.20 -2.76 -37.65
CA ARG A 187 -26.34 -2.00 -38.91
C ARG A 187 -26.24 -2.90 -40.14
N LEU A 188 -25.31 -3.87 -40.14
CA LEU A 188 -25.18 -4.85 -41.21
C LEU A 188 -26.45 -5.70 -41.34
N GLY A 189 -27.00 -6.20 -40.24
CA GLY A 189 -28.26 -6.96 -40.26
C GLY A 189 -29.43 -6.13 -40.81
N ASN A 190 -29.54 -4.86 -40.45
CA ASN A 190 -30.55 -3.96 -41.02
C ASN A 190 -30.36 -3.80 -42.54
N LEU A 191 -29.13 -3.57 -43.01
CA LEU A 191 -28.84 -3.45 -44.44
C LEU A 191 -29.14 -4.74 -45.21
N GLU A 192 -28.86 -5.92 -44.64
CA GLU A 192 -29.25 -7.21 -45.23
C GLU A 192 -30.77 -7.32 -45.40
N THR A 193 -31.55 -6.92 -44.39
CA THR A 193 -33.01 -6.92 -44.52
C THR A 193 -33.52 -5.92 -45.55
N GLU A 194 -32.91 -4.74 -45.67
CA GLU A 194 -33.24 -3.75 -46.70
C GLU A 194 -32.94 -4.28 -48.11
N ILE A 195 -31.78 -4.92 -48.30
CA ILE A 195 -31.41 -5.56 -49.58
C ILE A 195 -32.40 -6.68 -49.93
N GLU A 196 -32.83 -7.50 -48.96
CA GLU A 196 -33.79 -8.57 -49.20
C GLU A 196 -35.16 -8.00 -49.65
N VAL A 197 -35.60 -6.90 -49.02
CA VAL A 197 -36.83 -6.18 -49.40
C VAL A 197 -36.71 -5.59 -50.81
N ILE A 198 -35.58 -4.94 -51.12
CA ILE A 198 -35.34 -4.37 -52.45
C ILE A 198 -35.32 -5.49 -53.50
N THR A 199 -34.61 -6.59 -53.25
CA THR A 199 -34.53 -7.75 -54.15
C THR A 199 -35.92 -8.34 -54.42
N LYS A 200 -36.73 -8.56 -53.37
CA LYS A 200 -38.12 -9.01 -53.53
C LYS A 200 -38.98 -8.04 -54.33
N ASN A 201 -38.79 -6.73 -54.15
CA ASN A 201 -39.51 -5.72 -54.91
C ASN A 201 -39.08 -5.68 -56.38
N VAL A 202 -37.79 -5.83 -56.67
CA VAL A 202 -37.24 -5.96 -58.03
C VAL A 202 -37.80 -7.20 -58.71
N GLU A 203 -37.76 -8.36 -58.07
CA GLU A 203 -38.34 -9.60 -58.62
C GLU A 203 -39.83 -9.48 -58.92
N LYS A 204 -40.60 -8.79 -58.06
CA LYS A 204 -42.02 -8.51 -58.31
C LYS A 204 -42.21 -7.57 -59.50
N ALA A 205 -41.37 -6.55 -59.64
CA ALA A 205 -41.40 -5.62 -60.76
C ALA A 205 -40.99 -6.29 -62.08
N GLU A 206 -40.02 -7.20 -62.06
CA GLU A 206 -39.65 -8.00 -63.23
C GLU A 206 -40.79 -8.95 -63.62
N LYS A 207 -41.38 -9.67 -62.66
CA LYS A 207 -42.52 -10.56 -62.93
C LYS A 207 -43.76 -9.79 -63.42
N SER A 208 -43.98 -8.56 -62.96
CA SER A 208 -45.05 -7.72 -63.49
C SER A 208 -44.73 -7.21 -64.89
N ALA A 209 -43.49 -6.81 -65.18
CA ALA A 209 -43.04 -6.45 -66.52
C ALA A 209 -43.16 -7.62 -67.52
N TYR A 210 -42.87 -8.85 -67.10
CA TYR A 210 -43.08 -10.06 -67.90
C TYR A 210 -44.57 -10.42 -68.07
N ARG A 211 -45.43 -10.12 -67.09
CA ARG A 211 -46.90 -10.33 -67.18
C ARG A 211 -47.58 -9.32 -68.09
N TRP A 212 -47.11 -8.08 -68.11
CA TRP A 212 -47.49 -7.08 -69.09
C TRP A 212 -46.66 -7.26 -70.35
N GLY A 213 -46.84 -8.39 -71.03
CA GLY A 213 -46.30 -8.55 -72.37
C GLY A 213 -46.94 -7.49 -73.28
N ILE A 214 -46.23 -6.38 -73.54
CA ILE A 214 -46.39 -5.46 -74.69
C ILE A 214 -45.31 -4.33 -74.63
N VAL A 215 -44.47 -4.31 -75.68
CA VAL A 215 -44.04 -3.17 -76.51
C VAL A 215 -43.34 -1.97 -75.84
N ASN A 216 -42.06 -1.77 -76.22
CA ASN A 216 -41.29 -0.50 -76.22
C ASN A 216 -41.76 0.60 -75.25
N MET A 217 -41.14 0.71 -74.07
CA MET A 217 -40.96 2.01 -73.42
C MET A 217 -39.84 1.99 -72.38
N PHE A 218 -38.92 2.94 -72.52
CA PHE A 218 -37.93 3.37 -71.53
C PHE A 218 -38.49 3.31 -70.10
N VAL A 219 -37.80 2.61 -69.20
CA VAL A 219 -37.97 2.81 -67.76
C VAL A 219 -36.97 3.91 -67.36
N PRO A 220 -37.40 5.14 -67.00
CA PRO A 220 -36.48 6.11 -66.45
C PRO A 220 -36.26 5.72 -64.98
N PHE A 221 -35.16 5.04 -64.70
CA PHE A 221 -34.64 5.03 -63.33
C PHE A 221 -34.37 6.49 -62.92
N PRO A 222 -34.73 6.93 -61.71
CA PRO A 222 -34.33 8.25 -61.23
C PRO A 222 -32.83 8.23 -60.95
N ILE A 223 -32.04 8.60 -61.97
CA ILE A 223 -30.58 8.73 -61.96
C ILE A 223 -30.07 9.62 -60.79
N LYS A 224 -30.94 10.48 -60.23
CA LYS A 224 -30.58 11.41 -59.16
C LYS A 224 -30.19 10.76 -57.82
N LYS A 225 -30.63 9.54 -57.49
CA LYS A 225 -30.26 8.92 -56.19
C LYS A 225 -28.89 8.26 -56.17
N TYR A 226 -28.36 7.84 -57.32
CA TYR A 226 -27.03 7.22 -57.40
C TYR A 226 -25.90 8.25 -57.53
N GLN A 227 -26.16 9.40 -58.16
CA GLN A 227 -25.17 10.47 -58.24
C GLN A 227 -24.83 11.04 -56.86
N ASN A 228 -25.82 11.22 -55.98
CA ASN A 228 -25.57 11.69 -54.62
C ASN A 228 -24.82 10.68 -53.75
N ALA A 229 -25.04 9.37 -53.92
CA ALA A 229 -24.34 8.34 -53.16
C ALA A 229 -22.87 8.18 -53.59
N GLN A 230 -22.60 8.40 -54.88
CA GLN A 230 -21.25 8.35 -55.44
C GLN A 230 -20.45 9.63 -55.11
N GLU A 231 -21.09 10.80 -55.14
CA GLU A 231 -20.48 12.06 -54.66
C GLU A 231 -20.21 12.06 -53.15
N LEU A 232 -21.09 11.45 -52.33
CA LEU A 232 -20.85 11.32 -50.89
C LEU A 232 -19.65 10.39 -50.59
N ALA A 233 -19.57 9.24 -51.28
CA ALA A 233 -18.49 8.27 -51.10
C ALA A 233 -17.11 8.80 -51.58
N ASP A 234 -17.08 9.66 -52.60
CA ASP A 234 -15.84 10.29 -53.07
C ASP A 234 -15.41 11.48 -52.18
N SER A 235 -16.35 12.10 -51.44
CA SER A 235 -16.04 13.13 -50.44
C SER A 235 -15.44 12.55 -49.14
N GLU A 236 -15.90 11.39 -48.70
CA GLU A 236 -15.37 10.69 -47.51
C GLU A 236 -13.99 10.04 -47.76
N ARG A 237 -13.61 9.77 -49.01
CA ARG A 237 -12.27 9.27 -49.36
C ARG A 237 -11.19 10.34 -49.48
N LYS A 238 -11.57 11.62 -49.49
CA LYS A 238 -10.64 12.77 -49.65
C LYS A 238 -10.56 13.65 -48.40
N GLY A 239 -11.15 13.25 -47.28
CA GLY A 239 -11.06 13.90 -45.97
C GLY A 239 -10.06 13.22 -45.05
#